data_AF-A0A182E1U8-F1
#
_entry.id   AF-A0A182E1U8-F1
#
_cell.length_a   1.000
_cell.length_b   1.000
_cell.length_c   1.000
_cell.angle_alpha   90.00
_cell.angle_beta   90.00
_cell.angle_gamma   90.00
#
_symmetry.space_group_name_H-M   'P 1'
#
loop_
_entity.id
_entity.type
_entity.pdbx_description
1 polymer ?
#
loop_
_entity_poly.entity_id
_entity_poly.type
_entity_poly.pdbx_seq_one_letter_code
_entity_poly.pdbx_strand_id
1 'polypeptide(L)'
;MGDSDANDFKELLYQIYPTKRPIWANLEGLTRAAVGFRADGIIDRITSYIVNYESMHMEQKITEAIRLELPNVIEELVYKAEQDGYWADIIRSGLNPELEYGDAIYNSIILPAVAKAKSLPLGTPIREQFFKEINFRSPPKNVNDHETVVLIVSGTKLYVNKGIMKVNNDAMFGRSNRGEMIAQVNCELAEECAKIKKTPLYVVEALLQHIYPQNKPIESILLRPLLVFCNTYQMKNAMSSIENHLSQEPPTSPTRFIEYFELAEKYGLENLLHRNLHRIENSCRHFAFPMINHEKFKKLKERTKSQILDRFCSGWAAGGMNPTKRLSRLLIKEGIEGNTVAEQDKKLSTFMVRSDLSESLK
;
A
#
# COMPACT_ATOMS: atom_id res chain seq x y z
N MET A 1 -27.01 8.39 -17.71
CA MET A 1 -26.00 7.97 -16.72
C MET A 1 -26.08 6.46 -16.65
N GLY A 2 -25.20 5.80 -17.40
CA GLY A 2 -25.24 4.34 -17.58
C GLY A 2 -24.41 3.63 -16.50
N ASP A 3 -24.59 2.32 -16.36
CA ASP A 3 -23.88 1.49 -15.38
C ASP A 3 -22.34 1.60 -15.44
N SER A 4 -21.77 2.04 -16.57
CA SER A 4 -20.34 2.32 -16.74
C SER A 4 -19.85 3.48 -15.85
N ASP A 5 -20.61 4.57 -15.75
CA ASP A 5 -20.21 5.77 -14.99
C ASP A 5 -20.15 5.47 -13.48
N ALA A 6 -21.10 4.65 -13.00
CA ALA A 6 -21.19 4.25 -11.60
C ALA A 6 -20.06 3.29 -11.21
N ASN A 7 -19.64 2.40 -12.11
CA ASN A 7 -18.53 1.48 -11.85
C ASN A 7 -17.18 2.20 -11.87
N ASP A 8 -16.97 3.12 -12.81
CA ASP A 8 -15.77 3.97 -12.86
C ASP A 8 -15.64 4.82 -11.59
N PHE A 9 -16.75 5.40 -11.11
CA PHE A 9 -16.75 6.15 -9.85
C PHE A 9 -16.43 5.26 -8.64
N LYS A 10 -16.91 4.01 -8.61
CA LYS A 10 -16.53 3.05 -7.55
C LYS A 10 -15.03 2.77 -7.56
N GLU A 11 -14.40 2.66 -8.73
CA GLU A 11 -12.95 2.52 -8.83
C GLU A 11 -12.22 3.68 -8.17
N LEU A 12 -12.68 4.91 -8.43
CA LEU A 12 -12.13 6.09 -7.78
C LEU A 12 -12.27 6.02 -6.26
N LEU A 13 -13.45 5.63 -5.74
CA LEU A 13 -13.67 5.46 -4.31
C LEU A 13 -12.76 4.39 -3.69
N TYR A 14 -12.52 3.27 -4.39
CA TYR A 14 -11.62 2.23 -3.92
C TYR A 14 -10.17 2.72 -3.77
N GLN A 15 -9.75 3.70 -4.56
CA GLN A 15 -8.41 4.30 -4.44
C GLN A 15 -8.33 5.42 -3.38
N ILE A 16 -9.46 6.06 -3.07
CA ILE A 16 -9.55 7.08 -2.00
C ILE A 16 -9.58 6.40 -0.62
N TYR A 17 -10.40 5.36 -0.48
CA TYR A 17 -10.49 4.60 0.77
C TYR A 17 -9.38 3.55 0.86
N PRO A 18 -8.93 3.17 2.07
CA PRO A 18 -7.86 2.20 2.28
C PRO A 18 -8.31 0.77 1.92
N THR A 19 -8.51 0.51 0.63
CA THR A 19 -8.82 -0.81 0.11
C THR A 19 -7.56 -1.48 -0.42
N LYS A 20 -7.55 -2.82 -0.46
CA LYS A 20 -6.43 -3.59 -1.06
C LYS A 20 -6.52 -3.64 -2.58
N ARG A 21 -7.40 -2.83 -3.20
CA ARG A 21 -7.66 -2.89 -4.64
C ARG A 21 -6.47 -2.24 -5.39
N PRO A 22 -5.73 -3.00 -6.22
CA PRO A 22 -4.61 -2.43 -6.95
C PRO A 22 -5.04 -1.35 -7.94
N ILE A 23 -4.18 -0.37 -8.20
CA ILE A 23 -4.42 0.73 -9.17
C ILE A 23 -4.71 0.16 -10.57
N TRP A 24 -4.06 -0.94 -10.94
CA TRP A 24 -4.20 -1.59 -12.24
C TRP A 24 -5.43 -2.50 -12.37
N ALA A 25 -6.25 -2.67 -11.32
CA ALA A 25 -7.41 -3.56 -11.37
C ALA A 25 -8.44 -3.13 -12.44
N ASN A 26 -8.63 -1.83 -12.60
CA ASN A 26 -9.39 -1.23 -13.70
C ASN A 26 -8.83 0.16 -14.01
N LEU A 27 -7.63 0.19 -14.60
CA LEU A 27 -6.88 1.43 -14.84
C LEU A 27 -7.67 2.42 -15.72
N GLU A 28 -8.39 1.92 -16.73
CA GLU A 28 -9.16 2.76 -17.65
C GLU A 28 -10.34 3.43 -16.95
N GLY A 29 -11.18 2.65 -16.25
CA GLY A 29 -12.32 3.20 -15.51
C GLY A 29 -11.89 4.15 -14.39
N LEU A 30 -10.81 3.81 -13.69
CA LEU A 30 -10.20 4.68 -12.68
C LEU A 30 -9.73 6.00 -13.29
N THR A 31 -9.06 5.95 -14.45
CA THR A 31 -8.53 7.15 -15.10
C THR A 31 -9.65 8.06 -15.58
N ARG A 32 -10.68 7.50 -16.25
CA ARG A 32 -11.85 8.28 -16.69
C ARG A 32 -12.53 8.98 -15.53
N ALA A 33 -12.75 8.27 -14.42
CA ALA A 33 -13.31 8.87 -13.21
C ALA A 33 -12.38 9.94 -12.61
N ALA A 34 -11.08 9.65 -12.49
CA ALA A 34 -10.13 10.59 -11.90
C ALA A 34 -10.05 11.90 -12.70
N VAL A 35 -9.98 11.83 -14.03
CA VAL A 35 -10.00 12.99 -14.93
C VAL A 35 -11.35 13.70 -14.88
N GLY A 36 -12.46 12.96 -15.00
CA GLY A 36 -13.81 13.52 -15.01
C GLY A 36 -14.18 14.27 -13.72
N PHE A 37 -13.77 13.75 -12.56
CA PHE A 37 -13.98 14.38 -11.25
C PHE A 37 -12.84 15.30 -10.82
N ARG A 38 -11.80 15.47 -11.64
CA ARG A 38 -10.60 16.28 -11.33
C ARG A 38 -9.95 15.88 -10.00
N ALA A 39 -9.81 14.58 -9.79
CA ALA A 39 -9.18 14.01 -8.60
C ALA A 39 -7.65 14.04 -8.74
N ASP A 40 -7.06 15.24 -8.67
CA ASP A 40 -5.64 15.49 -8.98
C ASP A 40 -4.67 14.57 -8.20
N GLY A 41 -4.95 14.29 -6.92
CA GLY A 41 -4.12 13.39 -6.11
C GLY A 41 -4.18 11.92 -6.56
N ILE A 42 -5.27 11.49 -7.18
CA ILE A 42 -5.37 10.16 -7.80
C ILE A 42 -4.71 10.16 -9.18
N ILE A 43 -4.86 11.24 -9.96
CA ILE A 43 -4.16 11.44 -11.23
C ILE A 43 -2.64 11.37 -11.02
N ASP A 44 -2.10 12.01 -9.97
CA ASP A 44 -0.67 11.98 -9.61
C ASP A 44 -0.19 10.55 -9.27
N ARG A 45 -1.02 9.77 -8.54
CA ARG A 45 -0.74 8.36 -8.24
C ARG A 45 -0.75 7.48 -9.50
N ILE A 46 -1.72 7.66 -10.38
CA ILE A 46 -1.79 6.95 -11.68
C ILE A 46 -0.56 7.32 -12.52
N THR A 47 -0.20 8.60 -12.52
CA THR A 47 0.97 9.10 -13.26
C THR A 47 2.25 8.43 -12.78
N SER A 48 2.47 8.45 -11.46
CA SER A 48 3.60 7.77 -10.82
C SER A 48 3.63 6.26 -11.11
N TYR A 49 2.48 5.60 -11.16
CA TYR A 49 2.40 4.17 -11.48
C TYR A 49 2.84 3.89 -12.92
N ILE A 50 2.29 4.60 -13.91
CA ILE A 50 2.60 4.36 -15.33
C ILE A 50 4.06 4.69 -15.62
N VAL A 51 4.57 5.81 -15.11
CA VAL A 51 5.95 6.24 -15.33
C VAL A 51 6.95 5.21 -14.80
N ASN A 52 6.73 4.68 -13.60
CA ASN A 52 7.64 3.73 -12.94
C ASN A 52 7.39 2.25 -13.30
N TYR A 53 6.46 1.95 -14.21
CA TYR A 53 6.15 0.57 -14.58
C TYR A 53 7.28 -0.03 -15.43
N GLU A 54 8.10 -0.90 -14.84
CA GLU A 54 9.34 -1.41 -15.46
C GLU A 54 9.11 -2.32 -16.68
N SER A 55 7.97 -3.01 -16.75
CA SER A 55 7.69 -3.99 -17.81
C SER A 55 7.14 -3.39 -19.11
N MET A 56 7.10 -2.06 -19.24
CA MET A 56 6.61 -1.37 -20.44
C MET A 56 7.66 -0.39 -20.96
N HIS A 57 7.90 -0.42 -22.27
CA HIS A 57 8.81 0.51 -22.94
C HIS A 57 8.19 1.92 -23.01
N MET A 58 9.03 2.93 -23.21
CA MET A 58 8.59 4.33 -23.15
C MET A 58 7.54 4.67 -24.21
N GLU A 59 7.70 4.17 -25.42
CA GLU A 59 6.80 4.38 -26.56
C GLU A 59 5.41 3.78 -26.27
N GLN A 60 5.39 2.61 -25.62
CA GLN A 60 4.17 1.96 -25.16
C GLN A 60 3.50 2.77 -24.03
N LYS A 61 4.29 3.31 -23.09
CA LYS A 61 3.77 4.18 -22.02
C LYS A 61 3.16 5.46 -22.57
N ILE A 62 3.77 6.08 -23.58
CA ILE A 62 3.22 7.28 -24.25
C ILE A 62 1.93 6.93 -24.98
N THR A 63 1.91 5.83 -25.74
CA THR A 63 0.71 5.37 -26.46
C THR A 63 -0.45 5.12 -25.51
N GLU A 64 -0.20 4.44 -24.39
CA GLU A 64 -1.21 4.16 -23.38
C GLU A 64 -1.67 5.44 -22.66
N ALA A 65 -0.75 6.37 -22.37
CA ALA A 65 -1.10 7.66 -21.78
C ALA A 65 -1.98 8.52 -22.70
N ILE A 66 -1.76 8.47 -24.02
CA ILE A 66 -2.63 9.12 -25.01
C ILE A 66 -4.01 8.47 -25.00
N ARG A 67 -4.08 7.13 -25.02
CA ARG A 67 -5.34 6.38 -24.96
C ARG A 67 -6.15 6.69 -23.70
N LEU A 68 -5.46 6.91 -22.58
CA LEU A 68 -6.05 7.22 -21.28
C LEU A 68 -6.28 8.73 -21.05
N GLU A 69 -5.98 9.59 -22.03
CA GLU A 69 -6.09 11.06 -21.93
C GLU A 69 -5.33 11.65 -20.72
N LEU A 70 -4.13 11.14 -20.46
CA LEU A 70 -3.26 11.56 -19.36
C LEU A 70 -2.06 12.40 -19.87
N PRO A 71 -2.25 13.69 -20.17
CA PRO A 71 -1.17 14.54 -20.69
C PRO A 71 -0.01 14.68 -19.69
N ASN A 72 -0.31 14.60 -18.39
CA ASN A 72 0.66 14.66 -17.31
C ASN A 72 1.71 13.54 -17.39
N VAL A 73 1.29 12.34 -17.80
CA VAL A 73 2.17 11.18 -17.95
C VAL A 73 3.12 11.38 -19.12
N ILE A 74 2.60 11.85 -20.25
CA ILE A 74 3.40 12.10 -21.47
C ILE A 74 4.46 13.16 -21.16
N GLU A 75 4.07 14.27 -20.52
CA GLU A 75 4.98 15.35 -20.14
C GLU A 75 6.13 14.82 -19.24
N GLU A 76 5.80 14.02 -18.22
CA GLU A 76 6.78 13.48 -17.29
C GLU A 76 7.73 12.45 -17.92
N LEU A 77 7.21 11.57 -18.78
CA LEU A 77 8.00 10.57 -19.49
C LEU A 77 9.03 11.23 -20.41
N VAL A 78 8.58 12.16 -21.25
CA VAL A 78 9.43 12.85 -22.23
C VAL A 78 10.47 13.71 -21.52
N TYR A 79 10.08 14.42 -20.46
CA TYR A 79 11.00 15.23 -19.69
C TYR A 79 12.11 14.40 -19.03
N LYS A 80 11.76 13.27 -18.39
CA LYS A 80 12.75 12.37 -17.79
C LYS A 80 13.69 11.78 -18.83
N ALA A 81 13.14 11.32 -19.96
CA ALA A 81 13.94 10.76 -21.03
C ALA A 81 14.89 11.79 -21.67
N GLU A 82 14.49 13.06 -21.79
CA GLU A 82 15.38 14.11 -22.28
C GLU A 82 16.49 14.41 -21.27
N GLN A 83 16.16 14.48 -19.97
CA GLN A 83 17.15 14.67 -18.90
C GLN A 83 18.20 13.55 -18.87
N ASP A 84 17.79 12.30 -19.08
CA ASP A 84 18.68 11.14 -19.06
C ASP A 84 19.31 10.85 -20.44
N GLY A 85 19.02 11.67 -21.47
CA GLY A 85 19.54 11.54 -22.83
C GLY A 85 18.86 10.46 -23.69
N TYR A 86 18.01 9.62 -23.10
CA TYR A 86 17.27 8.56 -23.77
C TYR A 86 16.33 9.06 -24.87
N TRP A 87 15.71 10.23 -24.70
CA TRP A 87 14.84 10.82 -25.73
C TRP A 87 15.59 11.05 -27.04
N ALA A 88 16.80 11.62 -26.95
CA ALA A 88 17.63 11.85 -28.13
C ALA A 88 18.09 10.54 -28.79
N ASP A 89 18.26 9.46 -28.03
CA ASP A 89 18.59 8.13 -28.56
C ASP A 89 17.41 7.53 -29.34
N ILE A 90 16.19 7.66 -28.84
CA ILE A 90 14.97 7.17 -29.51
C ILE A 90 14.71 7.95 -30.81
N ILE A 91 14.92 9.26 -30.82
CA ILE A 91 14.81 10.04 -32.08
C ILE A 91 15.88 9.58 -33.09
N ARG A 92 17.10 9.33 -32.62
CA ARG A 92 18.20 8.83 -33.47
C ARG A 92 17.95 7.41 -34.00
N SER A 93 17.20 6.57 -33.29
CA SER A 93 16.82 5.24 -33.77
C SER A 93 15.68 5.25 -34.81
N GLY A 94 15.10 6.42 -35.09
CA GLY A 94 14.15 6.64 -36.18
C GLY A 94 12.72 6.97 -35.74
N LEU A 95 12.45 7.15 -34.44
CA LEU A 95 11.14 7.59 -33.97
C LEU A 95 10.82 8.99 -34.51
N ASN A 96 9.64 9.15 -35.11
CA ASN A 96 9.07 10.46 -35.41
C ASN A 96 7.83 10.70 -34.52
N PRO A 97 7.95 11.45 -33.42
CA PRO A 97 6.87 11.66 -32.47
C PRO A 97 5.63 12.35 -33.06
N GLU A 98 5.81 13.21 -34.07
CA GLU A 98 4.70 13.91 -34.72
C GLU A 98 3.84 12.92 -35.54
N LEU A 99 4.49 11.98 -36.23
CA LEU A 99 3.81 10.94 -37.02
C LEU A 99 3.19 9.86 -36.12
N GLU A 100 3.88 9.43 -35.05
CA GLU A 100 3.40 8.35 -34.19
C GLU A 100 2.32 8.80 -33.19
N TYR A 101 2.46 10.00 -32.61
CA TYR A 101 1.59 10.46 -31.53
C TYR A 101 0.63 11.58 -31.96
N GLY A 102 0.81 12.11 -33.18
CA GLY A 102 -0.02 13.16 -33.76
C GLY A 102 0.44 14.58 -33.41
N ASP A 103 0.16 15.50 -34.33
CA ASP A 103 0.56 16.92 -34.28
C ASP A 103 0.17 17.62 -32.97
N ALA A 104 -1.05 17.37 -32.49
CA ALA A 104 -1.56 18.01 -31.28
C ALA A 104 -0.73 17.63 -30.04
N ILE A 105 -0.45 16.34 -29.83
CA ILE A 105 0.34 15.85 -28.68
C ILE A 105 1.78 16.34 -28.80
N TYR A 106 2.34 16.28 -30.00
CA TYR A 106 3.70 16.71 -30.26
C TYR A 106 3.92 18.20 -29.93
N ASN A 107 3.08 19.07 -30.47
CA ASN A 107 3.23 20.52 -30.29
C ASN A 107 2.82 21.01 -28.89
N SER A 108 1.76 20.45 -28.30
CA SER A 108 1.20 20.97 -27.05
C SER A 108 1.81 20.38 -25.78
N ILE A 109 2.41 19.18 -25.84
CA ILE A 109 2.91 18.48 -24.66
C ILE A 109 4.39 18.13 -24.82
N ILE A 110 4.77 17.44 -25.89
CA ILE A 110 6.13 16.89 -26.06
C ILE A 110 7.16 18.02 -26.22
N LEU A 111 6.96 18.94 -27.17
CA LEU A 111 7.90 20.04 -27.41
C LEU A 111 8.11 20.94 -26.17
N PRO A 112 7.05 21.40 -25.46
CA PRO A 112 7.21 22.12 -24.21
C PRO A 112 7.98 21.33 -23.13
N ALA A 113 7.71 20.02 -22.99
CA ALA A 113 8.39 19.17 -22.02
C ALA A 113 9.90 19.07 -22.30
N VAL A 114 10.28 18.84 -23.56
CA VAL A 114 11.69 18.80 -24.01
C VAL A 114 12.37 20.15 -23.80
N ALA A 115 11.73 21.26 -24.17
CA ALA A 115 12.29 22.59 -23.98
C ALA A 115 12.53 22.89 -22.49
N LYS A 116 11.57 22.52 -21.63
CA LYS A 116 11.68 22.65 -20.18
C LYS A 116 12.81 21.78 -19.62
N ALA A 117 12.93 20.53 -20.05
CA ALA A 117 14.02 19.64 -19.66
C ALA A 117 15.39 20.22 -20.00
N LYS A 118 15.57 20.80 -21.20
CA LYS A 118 16.85 21.43 -21.59
C LYS A 118 17.20 22.67 -20.77
N SER A 119 16.19 23.37 -20.27
CA SER A 119 16.37 24.62 -19.50
C SER A 119 16.71 24.41 -18.03
N LEU A 120 16.47 23.21 -17.49
CA LEU A 120 16.62 22.92 -16.06
C LEU A 120 17.84 22.02 -15.78
N PRO A 121 18.51 22.19 -14.62
CA PRO A 121 19.59 21.30 -14.22
C PRO A 121 19.16 19.84 -14.15
N LEU A 122 20.12 18.95 -14.43
CA LEU A 122 19.91 17.50 -14.35
C LEU A 122 19.32 17.08 -13.00
N GLY A 123 18.27 16.26 -13.04
CA GLY A 123 17.60 15.73 -11.85
C GLY A 123 16.55 16.66 -11.23
N THR A 124 16.28 17.82 -11.83
CA THR A 124 15.18 18.70 -11.39
C THR A 124 13.85 18.04 -11.75
N PRO A 125 12.91 17.84 -10.80
CA PRO A 125 11.61 17.27 -11.13
C PRO A 125 10.76 18.26 -11.94
N ILE A 126 10.02 17.77 -12.93
CA ILE A 126 9.15 18.61 -13.78
C ILE A 126 7.99 19.25 -13.00
N ARG A 127 7.49 18.53 -11.99
CA ARG A 127 6.35 18.88 -11.16
C ARG A 127 6.70 18.65 -9.69
N GLU A 128 6.19 19.52 -8.83
CA GLU A 128 6.22 19.25 -7.39
C GLU A 128 5.32 18.06 -7.08
N GLN A 129 5.71 17.23 -6.13
CA GLN A 129 4.86 16.15 -5.63
C GLN A 129 3.53 16.73 -5.13
N PHE A 130 2.42 16.13 -5.55
CA PHE A 130 1.08 16.61 -5.15
C PHE A 130 0.93 16.63 -3.63
N PHE A 131 1.39 15.58 -2.96
CA PHE A 131 1.41 15.50 -1.50
C PHE A 131 2.75 15.99 -0.95
N LYS A 132 2.79 17.26 -0.53
CA LYS A 132 3.94 17.83 0.18
C LYS A 132 4.11 17.19 1.55
N GLU A 133 5.34 17.15 2.06
CA GLU A 133 5.59 16.71 3.44
C GLU A 133 4.88 17.62 4.44
N ILE A 134 4.09 17.03 5.32
CA ILE A 134 3.31 17.76 6.32
C ILE A 134 4.17 17.96 7.56
N ASN A 135 4.33 19.23 7.95
CA ASN A 135 4.89 19.58 9.24
C ASN A 135 3.76 19.68 10.27
N PHE A 136 3.55 18.61 11.03
CA PHE A 136 2.52 18.56 12.08
C PHE A 136 2.79 19.51 13.25
N ARG A 137 3.99 20.08 13.40
CA ARG A 137 4.32 20.97 14.53
C ARG A 137 3.96 22.42 14.29
N SER A 138 3.70 22.80 13.03
CA SER A 138 3.36 24.16 12.65
C SER A 138 1.85 24.28 12.45
N PRO A 139 1.21 25.35 12.96
CA PRO A 139 -0.20 25.60 12.64
C PRO A 139 -0.39 25.82 11.14
N PRO A 140 -1.57 25.52 10.59
CA PRO A 140 -1.89 25.81 9.20
C PRO A 140 -1.76 27.32 8.96
N LYS A 141 -1.25 27.69 7.77
CA LYS A 141 -1.10 29.09 7.38
C LYS A 141 -2.45 29.81 7.23
N ASN A 142 -3.51 29.04 6.94
CA ASN A 142 -4.87 29.56 6.81
C ASN A 142 -5.60 29.51 8.16
N VAL A 143 -5.94 30.69 8.68
CA VAL A 143 -6.61 30.87 9.98
C VAL A 143 -8.02 30.27 10.01
N ASN A 144 -8.65 30.07 8.84
CA ASN A 144 -10.01 29.51 8.70
C ASN A 144 -10.02 28.01 8.35
N ASP A 145 -8.94 27.27 8.62
CA ASP A 145 -8.92 25.83 8.39
C ASP A 145 -9.73 25.08 9.48
N HIS A 146 -11.02 24.89 9.21
CA HIS A 146 -11.93 24.14 10.08
C HIS A 146 -11.65 22.63 10.10
N GLU A 147 -10.80 22.14 9.20
CA GLU A 147 -10.43 20.73 9.09
C GLU A 147 -9.23 20.36 9.95
N THR A 148 -8.50 21.34 10.50
CA THR A 148 -7.36 21.09 11.40
C THR A 148 -7.80 21.06 12.86
N VAL A 149 -7.36 20.03 13.58
CA VAL A 149 -7.55 19.84 15.03
C VAL A 149 -6.20 19.61 15.71
N VAL A 150 -6.11 19.95 16.99
CA VAL A 150 -4.88 19.77 17.78
C VAL A 150 -4.89 18.40 18.45
N LEU A 151 -3.81 17.64 18.25
CA LEU A 151 -3.46 16.42 18.96
C LEU A 151 -2.28 16.71 19.92
N ILE A 152 -2.47 16.46 21.20
CA ILE A 152 -1.45 16.64 22.23
C ILE A 152 -0.81 15.29 22.53
N VAL A 153 0.50 15.18 22.33
CA VAL A 153 1.29 13.98 22.61
C VAL A 153 2.44 14.38 23.53
N SER A 154 2.49 13.82 24.75
CA SER A 154 3.52 14.15 25.74
C SER A 154 3.68 15.66 25.99
N GLY A 155 2.57 16.42 25.95
CA GLY A 155 2.56 17.88 26.13
C GLY A 155 2.84 18.69 24.85
N THR A 156 3.30 18.07 23.77
CA THR A 156 3.54 18.72 22.48
C THR A 156 2.29 18.76 21.64
N LYS A 157 1.99 19.92 21.03
CA LYS A 157 0.86 20.11 20.12
C LYS A 157 1.24 19.72 18.69
N LEU A 158 0.43 18.87 18.09
CA LEU A 158 0.46 18.50 16.68
C LEU A 158 -0.83 18.95 16.00
N TYR A 159 -0.74 19.54 14.81
CA TYR A 159 -1.86 20.01 14.01
C TYR A 159 -2.19 18.94 12.97
N VAL A 160 -3.35 18.30 13.12
CA VAL A 160 -3.75 17.14 12.32
C VAL A 160 -5.13 17.35 11.70
N ASN A 161 -5.38 16.78 10.52
CA ASN A 161 -6.66 16.79 9.85
C ASN A 161 -7.70 15.93 10.59
N LYS A 162 -8.86 16.52 10.86
CA LYS A 162 -10.00 15.94 11.57
C LYS A 162 -10.59 14.73 10.85
N GLY A 163 -10.72 14.79 9.52
CA GLY A 163 -11.24 13.70 8.70
C GLY A 163 -10.37 12.44 8.79
N ILE A 164 -9.06 12.59 8.63
CA ILE A 164 -8.09 11.48 8.72
C ILE A 164 -8.11 10.84 10.11
N MET A 165 -8.17 11.65 11.17
CA MET A 165 -8.25 11.14 12.53
C MET A 165 -9.57 10.40 12.80
N LYS A 166 -10.71 10.93 12.32
CA LYS A 166 -12.01 10.23 12.41
C LYS A 166 -12.00 8.86 11.73
N VAL A 167 -11.43 8.77 10.53
CA VAL A 167 -11.29 7.50 9.80
C VAL A 167 -10.47 6.47 10.59
N ASN A 168 -9.53 6.93 11.41
CA ASN A 168 -8.70 6.09 12.26
C ASN A 168 -9.17 6.04 13.72
N ASN A 169 -10.43 6.34 14.00
CA ASN A 169 -11.05 6.33 15.34
C ASN A 169 -10.51 7.41 16.29
N ASP A 170 -10.98 8.64 16.14
CA ASP A 170 -10.65 9.75 17.04
C ASP A 170 -11.43 9.75 18.36
N ALA A 171 -12.40 8.85 18.54
CA ALA A 171 -13.27 8.81 19.72
C ALA A 171 -12.55 8.31 20.98
N MET A 172 -11.51 7.48 20.82
CA MET A 172 -10.75 6.91 21.94
C MET A 172 -9.74 7.89 22.54
N PHE A 173 -9.50 9.03 21.91
CA PHE A 173 -8.61 10.06 22.44
C PHE A 173 -9.29 10.84 23.56
N GLY A 174 -8.52 11.17 24.60
CA GLY A 174 -8.98 12.12 25.62
C GLY A 174 -9.29 13.48 24.99
N ARG A 175 -10.20 14.25 25.58
CA ARG A 175 -10.56 15.59 25.08
C ARG A 175 -10.26 16.64 26.13
N SER A 176 -9.60 17.72 25.73
CA SER A 176 -9.44 18.90 26.58
C SER A 176 -10.75 19.71 26.61
N ASN A 177 -10.87 20.64 27.56
CA ASN A 177 -12.02 21.57 27.63
C ASN A 177 -12.19 22.44 26.37
N ARG A 178 -11.15 22.52 25.53
CA ARG A 178 -11.15 23.24 24.24
C ARG A 178 -11.39 22.32 23.05
N GLY A 179 -11.68 21.04 23.28
CA GLY A 179 -11.91 20.03 22.25
C GLY A 179 -10.64 19.42 21.62
N GLU A 180 -9.45 19.77 22.12
CA GLU A 180 -8.17 19.23 21.64
C GLU A 180 -8.09 17.72 21.99
N MET A 181 -7.57 16.92 21.08
CA MET A 181 -7.33 15.49 21.31
C MET A 181 -6.08 15.29 22.16
N ILE A 182 -6.13 14.37 23.12
CA ILE A 182 -5.02 14.07 24.01
C ILE A 182 -4.69 12.58 23.84
N ALA A 183 -3.48 12.33 23.34
CA ALA A 183 -2.90 11.00 23.33
C ALA A 183 -2.22 10.73 24.68
N GLN A 184 -2.86 9.91 25.51
CA GLN A 184 -2.26 9.35 26.71
C GLN A 184 -1.19 8.32 26.34
N VAL A 185 -0.02 8.47 26.96
CA VAL A 185 1.09 7.51 26.86
C VAL A 185 0.96 6.56 28.05
N ASN A 186 0.61 5.30 27.77
CA ASN A 186 0.57 4.27 28.80
C ASN A 186 1.98 3.69 29.08
N CYS A 187 2.12 2.97 30.20
CA CYS A 187 3.41 2.39 30.60
C CYS A 187 3.97 1.44 29.53
N GLU A 188 3.10 0.65 28.90
CA GLU A 188 3.52 -0.31 27.87
C GLU A 188 4.14 0.40 26.65
N LEU A 189 3.52 1.49 26.17
CA LEU A 189 4.07 2.28 25.06
C LEU A 189 5.41 2.91 25.46
N ALA A 190 5.51 3.42 26.69
CA ALA A 190 6.75 4.01 27.19
C ALA A 190 7.89 2.98 27.24
N GLU A 191 7.60 1.74 27.69
CA GLU A 191 8.57 0.64 27.72
C GLU A 191 9.01 0.22 26.31
N GLU A 192 8.08 0.04 25.36
CA GLU A 192 8.42 -0.29 23.97
C GLU A 192 9.24 0.83 23.30
N CYS A 193 8.89 2.10 23.56
CA CYS A 193 9.66 3.25 23.09
C CYS A 193 11.09 3.26 23.68
N ALA A 194 11.24 2.93 24.97
CA ALA A 194 12.53 2.90 25.64
C ALA A 194 13.46 1.82 25.08
N LYS A 195 12.93 0.64 24.72
CA LYS A 195 13.71 -0.45 24.08
C LYS A 195 14.40 -0.01 22.80
N ILE A 196 13.76 0.90 22.04
CA ILE A 196 14.29 1.42 20.77
C ILE A 196 14.94 2.79 20.89
N LYS A 197 15.06 3.34 22.12
CA LYS A 197 15.63 4.67 22.40
C LYS A 197 14.93 5.80 21.62
N LYS A 198 13.61 5.72 21.47
CA LYS A 198 12.78 6.77 20.83
C LYS A 198 11.75 7.30 21.81
N THR A 199 11.19 8.48 21.53
CA THR A 199 10.11 9.06 22.34
C THR A 199 8.74 8.64 21.79
N PRO A 200 7.69 8.60 22.64
CA PRO A 200 6.32 8.39 22.18
C PRO A 200 5.89 9.41 21.11
N LEU A 201 6.34 10.66 21.23
CA LEU A 201 6.10 11.70 20.23
C LEU A 201 6.62 11.30 18.84
N TYR A 202 7.87 10.80 18.76
CA TYR A 202 8.46 10.35 17.50
C TYR A 202 7.66 9.20 16.86
N VAL A 203 7.23 8.24 17.69
CA VAL A 203 6.42 7.10 17.23
C VAL A 203 5.07 7.58 16.66
N VAL A 204 4.40 8.52 17.33
CA VAL A 204 3.13 9.08 16.85
C VAL A 204 3.32 9.92 15.58
N GLU A 205 4.39 10.72 15.48
CA GLU A 205 4.69 11.47 14.26
C GLU A 205 4.92 10.52 13.07
N ALA A 206 5.65 9.41 13.26
CA ALA A 206 5.84 8.40 12.23
C ALA A 206 4.50 7.73 11.82
N LEU A 207 3.61 7.46 12.78
CA LEU A 207 2.26 6.98 12.49
C LEU A 207 1.47 7.97 11.65
N LEU A 208 1.51 9.26 12.01
CA LEU A 208 0.81 10.31 11.27
C LEU A 208 1.33 10.40 9.84
N GLN A 209 2.65 10.37 9.63
CA GLN A 209 3.23 10.34 8.29
C GLN A 209 2.81 9.11 7.46
N HIS A 210 2.49 8.00 8.13
CA HIS A 210 2.01 6.78 7.48
C HIS A 210 0.51 6.82 7.15
N ILE A 211 -0.36 7.27 8.06
CA ILE A 211 -1.82 7.27 7.82
C ILE A 211 -2.28 8.41 6.92
N TYR A 212 -1.44 9.41 6.68
CA TYR A 212 -1.71 10.49 5.75
C TYR A 212 -1.42 10.08 4.29
N PRO A 213 -1.93 10.82 3.29
CA PRO A 213 -1.84 10.42 1.88
C PRO A 213 -0.42 10.18 1.34
N GLN A 214 0.63 10.72 1.99
CA GLN A 214 2.02 10.43 1.66
C GLN A 214 2.38 8.96 1.88
N ASN A 215 1.68 8.28 2.79
CA ASN A 215 1.88 6.88 3.13
C ASN A 215 3.36 6.53 3.36
N LYS A 216 4.06 7.35 4.17
CA LYS A 216 5.50 7.15 4.39
C LYS A 216 5.74 5.73 4.96
N PRO A 217 6.78 5.03 4.50
CA PRO A 217 7.09 3.70 4.99
C PRO A 217 7.47 3.75 6.47
N ILE A 218 7.01 2.76 7.23
CA ILE A 218 7.31 2.65 8.65
C ILE A 218 8.63 1.88 8.82
N GLU A 219 9.57 2.44 9.57
CA GLU A 219 10.78 1.73 9.99
C GLU A 219 10.44 0.50 10.85
N SER A 220 11.09 -0.63 10.61
CA SER A 220 10.79 -1.91 11.29
C SER A 220 10.88 -1.83 12.82
N ILE A 221 11.80 -1.01 13.33
CA ILE A 221 11.97 -0.78 14.78
C ILE A 221 10.74 -0.14 15.43
N LEU A 222 9.91 0.59 14.68
CA LEU A 222 8.74 1.29 15.20
C LEU A 222 7.49 0.40 15.27
N LEU A 223 7.48 -0.76 14.60
CA LEU A 223 6.29 -1.58 14.45
C LEU A 223 5.68 -2.02 15.79
N ARG A 224 6.51 -2.39 16.78
CA ARG A 224 6.03 -2.86 18.10
C ARG A 224 5.42 -1.72 18.92
N PRO A 225 6.09 -0.56 19.13
CA PRO A 225 5.46 0.61 19.75
C PRO A 225 4.18 1.07 19.04
N LEU A 226 4.17 1.02 17.70
CA LEU A 226 3.00 1.39 16.90
C LEU A 226 1.81 0.45 17.11
N LEU A 227 2.04 -0.87 17.25
CA LEU A 227 0.99 -1.81 17.62
C LEU A 227 0.36 -1.45 18.97
N VAL A 228 1.19 -1.16 20.00
CA VAL A 228 0.68 -0.77 21.32
C VAL A 228 -0.22 0.46 21.20
N PHE A 229 0.26 1.48 20.50
CA PHE A 229 -0.49 2.73 20.31
C PHE A 229 -1.79 2.49 19.55
N CYS A 230 -1.72 1.87 18.37
CA CYS A 230 -2.89 1.65 17.52
C CYS A 230 -3.93 0.75 18.18
N ASN A 231 -3.51 -0.25 18.97
CA ASN A 231 -4.42 -1.07 19.75
C ASN A 231 -5.11 -0.27 20.86
N THR A 232 -4.36 0.59 21.57
CA THR A 232 -4.90 1.45 22.65
C THR A 232 -6.02 2.36 22.14
N TYR A 233 -5.83 2.96 20.96
CA TYR A 233 -6.83 3.83 20.32
C TYR A 233 -7.78 3.10 19.35
N GLN A 234 -7.69 1.77 19.28
CA GLN A 234 -8.50 0.93 18.38
C GLN A 234 -8.47 1.38 16.90
N MET A 235 -7.29 1.78 16.42
CA MET A 235 -7.06 2.25 15.04
C MET A 235 -6.96 1.05 14.09
N LYS A 236 -8.11 0.43 13.76
CA LYS A 236 -8.16 -0.84 12.99
C LYS A 236 -7.44 -0.78 11.64
N ASN A 237 -7.60 0.32 10.90
CA ASN A 237 -6.97 0.48 9.58
C ASN A 237 -5.43 0.53 9.70
N ALA A 238 -4.93 1.33 10.66
CA ALA A 238 -3.49 1.39 10.95
C ALA A 238 -2.95 0.05 11.44
N MET A 239 -3.68 -0.66 12.32
CA MET A 239 -3.32 -2.01 12.78
C MET A 239 -3.15 -2.99 11.61
N SER A 240 -4.10 -3.03 10.67
CA SER A 240 -4.01 -3.91 9.50
C SER A 240 -2.81 -3.56 8.60
N SER A 241 -2.47 -2.27 8.48
CA SER A 241 -1.26 -1.86 7.74
C SER A 241 0.01 -2.33 8.46
N ILE A 242 0.13 -2.10 9.76
CA ILE A 242 1.28 -2.53 10.58
C ILE A 242 1.43 -4.06 10.56
N GLU A 243 0.32 -4.79 10.64
CA GLU A 243 0.28 -6.25 10.55
C GLU A 243 0.88 -6.75 9.22
N ASN A 244 0.58 -6.09 8.11
CA ASN A 244 1.17 -6.44 6.81
C ASN A 244 2.68 -6.23 6.80
N HIS A 245 3.18 -5.14 7.38
CA HIS A 245 4.63 -4.89 7.48
C HIS A 245 5.32 -5.95 8.35
N LEU A 246 4.75 -6.29 9.51
CA LEU A 246 5.27 -7.37 10.37
C LEU A 246 5.24 -8.74 9.67
N SER A 247 4.23 -8.99 8.84
CA SER A 247 4.10 -10.23 8.06
C SER A 247 5.13 -10.35 6.94
N GLN A 248 5.75 -9.24 6.54
CA GLN A 248 6.87 -9.21 5.59
C GLN A 248 8.22 -9.38 6.28
N GLU A 249 8.36 -9.01 7.56
CA GLU A 249 9.59 -9.17 8.33
C GLU A 249 9.91 -10.66 8.54
N PRO A 250 11.03 -11.19 8.00
CA PRO A 250 11.40 -12.59 8.20
C PRO A 250 11.87 -12.81 9.64
N PRO A 251 11.54 -13.95 10.28
CA PRO A 251 12.11 -14.27 11.58
C PRO A 251 13.61 -14.55 11.41
N THR A 252 14.43 -13.94 12.26
CA THR A 252 15.90 -14.10 12.25
C THR A 252 16.40 -15.07 13.32
N SER A 253 15.55 -15.43 14.28
CA SER A 253 15.87 -16.33 15.38
C SER A 253 14.60 -17.01 15.92
N PRO A 254 14.71 -18.14 16.64
CA PRO A 254 13.58 -18.77 17.32
C PRO A 254 12.87 -17.83 18.30
N THR A 255 13.63 -16.97 18.99
CA THR A 255 13.11 -15.99 19.95
C THR A 255 12.29 -14.90 19.26
N ARG A 256 12.73 -14.41 18.10
CA ARG A 256 11.92 -13.48 17.29
C ARG A 256 10.73 -14.19 16.64
N PHE A 257 10.86 -15.47 16.31
CA PHE A 257 9.76 -16.21 15.69
C PHE A 257 8.60 -16.43 16.67
N ILE A 258 8.90 -16.78 17.93
CA ILE A 258 7.87 -16.91 18.95
C ILE A 258 7.21 -15.58 19.29
N GLU A 259 7.97 -14.48 19.29
CA GLU A 259 7.42 -13.13 19.52
C GLU A 259 6.30 -12.80 18.52
N TYR A 260 6.41 -13.20 17.25
CA TYR A 260 5.32 -12.95 16.30
C TYR A 260 4.01 -13.64 16.69
N PHE A 261 4.08 -14.83 17.28
CA PHE A 261 2.89 -15.51 17.82
C PHE A 261 2.39 -14.82 19.10
N GLU A 262 3.28 -14.36 19.98
CA GLU A 262 2.91 -13.56 21.17
C GLU A 262 2.17 -12.29 20.75
N LEU A 263 2.68 -11.57 19.75
CA LEU A 263 2.05 -10.35 19.20
C LEU A 263 0.71 -10.66 18.54
N ALA A 264 0.63 -11.75 17.76
CA ALA A 264 -0.61 -12.13 17.09
C ALA A 264 -1.73 -12.47 18.09
N GLU A 265 -1.43 -13.20 19.17
CA GLU A 265 -2.40 -13.51 20.22
C GLU A 265 -2.81 -12.29 21.05
N LYS A 266 -1.85 -11.40 21.32
CA LYS A 266 -2.06 -10.21 22.17
C LYS A 266 -2.96 -9.19 21.47
N TYR A 267 -2.74 -8.96 20.18
CA TYR A 267 -3.41 -7.93 19.40
C TYR A 267 -4.47 -8.46 18.42
N GLY A 268 -4.68 -9.78 18.37
CA GLY A 268 -5.66 -10.39 17.46
C GLY A 268 -5.27 -10.29 15.98
N LEU A 269 -3.97 -10.41 15.68
CA LEU A 269 -3.43 -10.27 14.32
C LEU A 269 -3.48 -11.61 13.57
N GLU A 270 -4.64 -11.92 13.00
CA GLU A 270 -4.89 -13.19 12.31
C GLU A 270 -4.01 -13.37 11.06
N ASN A 271 -3.75 -12.34 10.27
CA ASN A 271 -2.88 -12.47 9.09
C ASN A 271 -1.44 -12.79 9.51
N LEU A 272 -0.95 -12.15 10.58
CA LEU A 272 0.37 -12.43 11.13
C LEU A 272 0.46 -13.87 11.65
N LEU A 273 -0.58 -14.35 12.34
CA LEU A 273 -0.68 -15.75 12.79
C LEU A 273 -0.58 -16.72 11.61
N HIS A 274 -1.47 -16.59 10.62
CA HIS A 274 -1.51 -17.47 9.46
C HIS A 274 -0.19 -17.44 8.66
N ARG A 275 0.41 -16.27 8.48
CA ARG A 275 1.68 -16.13 7.77
C ARG A 275 2.80 -16.87 8.49
N ASN A 276 2.88 -16.77 9.81
CA ASN A 276 3.92 -17.45 10.59
C ASN A 276 3.69 -18.95 10.70
N LEU A 277 2.43 -19.40 10.77
CA LEU A 277 2.09 -20.84 10.64
C LEU A 277 2.58 -21.41 9.30
N HIS A 278 2.39 -20.69 8.19
CA HIS A 278 2.89 -21.10 6.88
C HIS A 278 4.44 -21.12 6.80
N ARG A 279 5.12 -20.24 7.55
CA ARG A 279 6.59 -20.22 7.63
C ARG A 279 7.15 -21.46 8.34
N ILE A 280 6.44 -22.02 9.32
CA ILE A 280 6.84 -23.26 10.02
C ILE A 280 6.99 -24.42 9.02
N GLU A 281 6.06 -24.53 8.08
CA GLU A 281 6.04 -25.63 7.10
C GLU A 281 7.12 -25.46 6.00
N ASN A 282 7.57 -24.24 5.76
CA ASN A 282 8.46 -23.88 4.65
C ASN A 282 9.81 -23.33 5.16
N SER A 283 10.00 -22.01 5.03
CA SER A 283 11.28 -21.32 5.17
C SER A 283 11.88 -21.35 6.58
N CYS A 284 11.06 -21.58 7.62
CA CYS A 284 11.46 -21.38 9.02
C CYS A 284 11.35 -22.67 9.86
N ARG A 285 11.29 -23.84 9.22
CA ARG A 285 11.24 -25.14 9.92
C ARG A 285 12.43 -25.33 10.89
N HIS A 286 13.60 -24.83 10.53
CA HIS A 286 14.81 -24.87 11.34
C HIS A 286 14.70 -24.06 12.66
N PHE A 287 13.83 -23.05 12.71
CA PHE A 287 13.53 -22.31 13.94
C PHE A 287 12.39 -22.93 14.76
N ALA A 288 11.51 -23.72 14.15
CA ALA A 288 10.31 -24.23 14.80
C ALA A 288 10.61 -25.17 15.98
N PHE A 289 11.58 -26.08 15.84
CA PHE A 289 11.93 -27.00 16.94
C PHE A 289 12.55 -26.28 18.16
N PRO A 290 13.57 -25.40 18.00
CA PRO A 290 14.05 -24.57 19.10
C PRO A 290 12.96 -23.68 19.72
N MET A 291 12.02 -23.20 18.90
CA MET A 291 10.92 -22.35 19.35
C MET A 291 9.93 -23.10 20.25
N ILE A 292 9.55 -24.34 19.92
CA ILE A 292 8.61 -25.16 20.70
C ILE A 292 9.19 -25.50 22.08
N ASN A 293 10.51 -25.65 22.17
CA ASN A 293 11.20 -25.92 23.43
C ASN A 293 11.46 -24.66 24.28
N HIS A 294 11.18 -23.47 23.74
CA HIS A 294 11.42 -22.20 24.43
C HIS A 294 10.38 -21.95 25.54
N GLU A 295 10.78 -21.34 26.67
CA GLU A 295 9.87 -21.10 27.80
C GLU A 295 8.64 -20.27 27.44
N LYS A 296 8.82 -19.29 26.54
CA LYS A 296 7.73 -18.47 26.00
C LYS A 296 6.64 -19.29 25.30
N PHE A 297 6.95 -20.47 24.76
CA PHE A 297 5.96 -21.31 24.07
C PHE A 297 4.88 -21.78 25.04
N LYS A 298 5.27 -22.05 26.29
CA LYS A 298 4.34 -22.43 27.36
C LYS A 298 3.36 -21.32 27.72
N LYS A 299 3.70 -20.05 27.43
CA LYS A 299 2.87 -18.87 27.73
C LYS A 299 1.81 -18.58 26.67
N LEU A 300 1.91 -19.19 25.48
CA LEU A 300 0.92 -19.04 24.40
C LEU A 300 -0.40 -19.74 24.76
N LYS A 301 -1.51 -19.26 24.20
CA LYS A 301 -2.85 -19.87 24.34
C LYS A 301 -2.88 -21.25 23.69
N GLU A 302 -3.71 -22.13 24.23
CA GLU A 302 -3.81 -23.54 23.79
C GLU A 302 -4.14 -23.69 22.30
N ARG A 303 -5.01 -22.82 21.79
CA ARG A 303 -5.37 -22.78 20.36
C ARG A 303 -4.14 -22.59 19.47
N THR A 304 -3.30 -21.61 19.78
CA THR A 304 -2.12 -21.28 18.97
C THR A 304 -1.04 -22.34 19.10
N LYS A 305 -0.82 -22.87 20.32
CA LYS A 305 0.10 -24.00 20.53
C LYS A 305 -0.32 -25.21 19.71
N SER A 306 -1.62 -25.54 19.73
CA SER A 306 -2.18 -26.63 18.92
C SER A 306 -1.97 -26.41 17.42
N GLN A 307 -2.18 -25.19 16.91
CA GLN A 307 -1.93 -24.85 15.50
C GLN A 307 -0.45 -24.92 15.12
N ILE A 308 0.46 -24.48 15.99
CA ILE A 308 1.91 -24.55 15.78
C ILE A 308 2.36 -26.01 15.74
N LEU A 309 1.95 -26.81 16.71
CA LEU A 309 2.27 -28.24 16.78
C LEU A 309 1.67 -29.01 15.61
N ASP A 310 0.42 -28.71 15.25
CA ASP A 310 -0.21 -29.27 14.05
C ASP A 310 0.67 -29.01 12.84
N ARG A 311 1.00 -27.76 12.52
CA ARG A 311 1.83 -27.40 11.35
C ARG A 311 3.24 -28.00 11.40
N PHE A 312 3.87 -28.05 12.58
CA PHE A 312 5.20 -28.62 12.76
C PHE A 312 5.24 -30.14 12.53
N CYS A 313 4.28 -30.87 13.08
CA CYS A 313 4.21 -32.34 12.99
C CYS A 313 3.62 -32.80 11.66
N SER A 314 2.71 -32.00 11.10
CA SER A 314 1.97 -32.33 9.89
C SER A 314 2.90 -32.53 8.69
N GLY A 315 3.87 -31.65 8.44
CA GLY A 315 4.72 -31.78 7.25
C GLY A 315 3.97 -31.74 5.91
N TRP A 316 2.70 -31.30 5.87
CA TRP A 316 1.81 -31.37 4.69
C TRP A 316 2.24 -30.45 3.54
N ALA A 317 3.23 -29.56 3.72
CA ALA A 317 3.76 -28.72 2.66
C ALA A 317 5.19 -29.08 2.20
N ALA A 318 5.87 -30.00 2.89
CA ALA A 318 7.24 -30.41 2.53
C ALA A 318 7.21 -31.80 1.87
N GLY A 319 6.56 -31.89 0.70
CA GLY A 319 6.53 -33.12 -0.10
C GLY A 319 5.30 -33.25 -0.98
N GLY A 320 5.24 -32.48 -2.08
CA GLY A 320 4.46 -32.80 -3.27
C GLY A 320 2.96 -33.09 -3.13
N MET A 321 2.12 -32.07 -2.95
CA MET A 321 0.76 -32.01 -3.56
C MET A 321 0.11 -30.64 -3.32
N ASN A 322 -0.53 -30.12 -4.38
CA ASN A 322 -1.06 -28.75 -4.47
C ASN A 322 -1.88 -28.25 -3.25
N PRO A 323 -1.51 -27.12 -2.62
CA PRO A 323 -2.21 -26.49 -1.50
C PRO A 323 -3.67 -26.08 -1.78
N THR A 324 -4.03 -25.94 -3.06
CA THR A 324 -5.34 -25.48 -3.53
C THR A 324 -6.50 -26.46 -3.25
N LYS A 325 -6.22 -27.75 -2.99
CA LYS A 325 -7.28 -28.73 -2.72
C LYS A 325 -7.84 -28.71 -1.29
N ARG A 326 -7.21 -27.99 -0.35
CA ARG A 326 -7.64 -27.97 1.08
C ARG A 326 -8.35 -26.67 1.50
N LEU A 327 -8.12 -25.55 0.83
CA LEU A 327 -8.94 -24.34 1.01
C LEU A 327 -10.42 -24.61 0.69
N SER A 328 -10.69 -25.50 -0.27
CA SER A 328 -12.03 -25.97 -0.62
C SER A 328 -12.71 -26.81 0.47
N ARG A 329 -11.99 -27.31 1.49
CA ARG A 329 -12.55 -28.11 2.58
C ARG A 329 -12.82 -27.34 3.87
N LEU A 330 -12.23 -26.17 4.07
CA LEU A 330 -12.48 -25.32 5.25
C LEU A 330 -13.52 -24.23 4.99
N LEU A 331 -13.90 -24.00 3.73
CA LEU A 331 -14.98 -23.08 3.35
C LEU A 331 -16.37 -23.72 3.31
N ILE A 332 -16.50 -25.00 3.66
CA ILE A 332 -17.80 -25.69 3.66
C ILE A 332 -18.11 -26.18 5.07
N LYS A 333 -18.99 -25.43 5.75
CA LYS A 333 -20.10 -25.85 6.62
C LYS A 333 -20.66 -24.58 7.30
N GLU A 334 -21.94 -24.21 7.26
CA GLU A 334 -23.21 -24.91 7.05
C GLU A 334 -24.24 -23.90 6.52
N GLY A 335 -25.15 -24.34 5.65
CA GLY A 335 -26.49 -23.74 5.51
C GLY A 335 -26.72 -22.72 4.39
N ILE A 336 -26.98 -23.21 3.18
CA ILE A 336 -28.23 -23.07 2.41
C ILE A 336 -27.89 -23.36 0.94
N GLU A 337 -28.49 -24.43 0.43
CA GLU A 337 -28.51 -24.75 -1.00
C GLU A 337 -29.13 -23.59 -1.78
N GLY A 338 -28.35 -22.99 -2.67
CA GLY A 338 -28.82 -21.90 -3.51
C GLY A 338 -27.72 -21.36 -4.42
N ASN A 339 -27.58 -21.98 -5.59
CA ASN A 339 -26.98 -21.46 -6.82
C ASN A 339 -25.98 -20.29 -6.70
N THR A 340 -24.69 -20.59 -6.80
CA THR A 340 -23.69 -19.61 -7.26
C THR A 340 -23.04 -20.10 -8.54
N VAL A 341 -23.70 -19.77 -9.66
CA VAL A 341 -23.07 -19.62 -10.97
C VAL A 341 -22.13 -18.42 -10.87
N ALA A 342 -20.89 -18.63 -10.43
CA ALA A 342 -19.92 -17.54 -10.30
C ALA A 342 -18.44 -17.96 -10.44
N GLU A 343 -18.15 -19.10 -11.08
CA GLU A 343 -16.75 -19.53 -11.33
C GLU A 343 -16.43 -19.83 -12.80
N GLN A 344 -17.23 -19.33 -13.74
CA GLN A 344 -16.90 -19.41 -15.17
C GLN A 344 -17.19 -18.09 -15.89
N ASP A 345 -16.65 -16.98 -15.40
CA ASP A 345 -16.62 -15.76 -16.22
C ASP A 345 -15.30 -15.69 -17.00
N LYS A 346 -15.35 -16.13 -18.26
CA LYS A 346 -14.25 -16.04 -19.25
C LYS A 346 -13.88 -14.59 -19.59
N LYS A 347 -14.49 -13.58 -18.97
CA LYS A 347 -14.18 -12.15 -19.17
C LYS A 347 -13.08 -11.60 -18.25
N LEU A 348 -12.56 -12.41 -17.31
CA LEU A 348 -11.45 -12.01 -16.43
C LEU A 348 -10.05 -12.36 -16.97
N SER A 349 -9.95 -12.86 -18.20
CA SER A 349 -8.67 -13.10 -18.88
C SER A 349 -8.31 -11.93 -19.81
N THR A 350 -7.97 -10.79 -19.25
CA THR A 350 -7.16 -9.79 -19.96
C THR A 350 -5.73 -9.95 -19.44
N PHE A 351 -4.76 -10.10 -20.34
CA PHE A 351 -3.38 -10.58 -20.14
C PHE A 351 -3.18 -12.10 -20.20
N MET A 352 -3.53 -12.70 -21.35
CA MET A 352 -2.69 -13.73 -21.93
C MET A 352 -2.24 -13.25 -23.31
N VAL A 353 -0.91 -13.19 -23.47
CA VAL A 353 -0.23 -13.01 -24.74
C VAL A 353 -0.75 -14.07 -25.72
N ARG A 354 -1.32 -13.63 -26.84
CA ARG A 354 -1.60 -14.52 -27.98
C ARG A 354 -0.27 -14.89 -28.62
N SER A 355 0.29 -16.02 -28.24
CA SER A 355 1.25 -16.74 -29.07
C SER A 355 0.45 -17.73 -29.93
N ASP A 356 0.05 -17.31 -31.13
CA ASP A 356 -0.38 -18.21 -32.19
C ASP A 356 -0.17 -17.53 -33.55
N LEU A 357 0.87 -17.98 -34.25
CA LEU A 357 1.20 -17.91 -35.67
C LEU A 357 2.61 -18.52 -35.71
N SER A 358 2.88 -19.72 -36.23
CA SER A 358 2.25 -20.47 -37.30
C SER A 358 2.76 -21.91 -37.27
N GLU A 359 1.87 -22.89 -37.17
CA GLU A 359 2.08 -24.20 -37.78
C GLU A 359 1.60 -24.10 -39.23
N SER A 360 2.48 -24.46 -40.17
CA SER A 360 2.22 -25.08 -41.49
C SER A 360 3.04 -24.43 -42.61
N LEU A 361 4.12 -25.12 -43.02
CA LEU A 361 4.34 -25.51 -44.43
C LEU A 361 5.60 -26.39 -44.56
N LYS A 362 5.33 -27.67 -44.84
CA LYS A 362 6.18 -28.77 -45.34
C LYS A 362 7.04 -29.55 -44.35
#